data_AF-A0A1G5YQL5-F1
#
_entry.id   AF-A0A1G5YQL5-F1
#
_cell.length_a   1.000
_cell.length_b   1.000
_cell.length_c   1.000
_cell.angle_alpha   90.00
_cell.angle_beta   90.00
_cell.angle_gamma   90.00
#
_symmetry.space_group_name_H-M   'P 1'
#
loop_
_entity.id
_entity.type
_entity.pdbx_description
1 polymer ?
#
loop_
_entity_poly.entity_id
_entity_poly.type
_entity_poly.pdbx_seq_one_letter_code
_entity_poly.pdbx_strand_id
1 'polypeptide(L)' 'MRTNIDIDEELIREAMKLTGITTKKGVVEKALANMVSLKKQEKIKQIRGKYQWEGDLDEMRENRDFG' A
#
# COMPACT_ATOMS: atom_id res chain seq x y z
N MET A 1 -11.08 -1.16 -20.37
CA MET A 1 -10.17 -0.82 -21.49
C MET A 1 -9.34 -2.04 -21.83
N ARG A 2 -9.17 -2.38 -23.11
CA ARG A 2 -8.27 -3.45 -23.54
C ARG A 2 -7.00 -2.81 -24.07
N THR A 3 -5.85 -3.20 -23.53
CA THR A 3 -4.54 -2.64 -23.88
C THR A 3 -3.59 -3.80 -24.10
N ASN A 4 -2.78 -3.73 -25.15
CA ASN A 4 -1.68 -4.66 -25.38
C ASN A 4 -0.41 -4.00 -24.86
N ILE A 5 0.27 -4.67 -23.93
CA ILE A 5 1.53 -4.23 -23.33
C ILE A 5 2.43 -5.47 -23.19
N ASP A 6 3.71 -5.30 -23.48
CA ASP A 6 4.71 -6.32 -23.22
C ASP A 6 5.09 -6.27 -21.74
N ILE A 7 4.98 -7.41 -21.07
CA ILE A 7 5.33 -7.58 -19.66
C ILE A 7 6.19 -8.84 -19.56
N ASP A 8 7.24 -8.77 -18.76
CA ASP A 8 8.04 -9.94 -18.39
C ASP A 8 7.17 -11.06 -17.83
N GLU A 9 7.24 -12.23 -18.46
CA GLU A 9 6.41 -13.37 -18.10
C GLU A 9 6.85 -14.04 -16.80
N GLU A 10 8.15 -14.02 -16.49
CA GLU A 10 8.67 -14.57 -15.24
C GLU A 10 8.19 -13.72 -14.06
N LEU A 11 8.25 -12.40 -14.21
CA LEU A 11 7.74 -11.45 -13.20
C LEU A 11 6.26 -11.67 -12.91
N ILE A 12 5.44 -11.84 -13.95
CA ILE A 12 3.99 -12.06 -13.78
C ILE A 12 3.74 -13.41 -13.10
N ARG A 13 4.47 -14.46 -13.46
CA ARG A 13 4.32 -15.79 -12.86
C ARG A 13 4.71 -15.79 -11.39
N GLU A 14 5.81 -15.13 -11.05
CA GLU A 14 6.25 -14.97 -9.66
C GLU A 14 5.21 -14.19 -8.86
N ALA A 15 4.72 -13.07 -9.39
CA ALA A 15 3.68 -12.28 -8.74
C ALA A 15 2.38 -13.07 -8.55
N MET A 16 1.95 -13.87 -9.54
CA MET A 16 0.80 -14.77 -9.41
C MET A 16 1.01 -15.80 -8.30
N LYS A 17 2.19 -16.41 -8.22
CA LYS A 17 2.54 -17.39 -7.18
C LYS A 17 2.54 -16.78 -5.77
N LEU A 18 3.11 -15.59 -5.62
CA LEU A 18 3.21 -14.89 -4.34
C LEU A 18 1.86 -14.32 -3.86
N THR A 19 1.01 -13.87 -4.79
CA THR A 19 -0.28 -13.25 -4.45
C THR A 19 -1.45 -14.24 -4.44
N GLY A 20 -1.30 -15.42 -5.03
CA GLY A 20 -2.37 -16.39 -5.24
C GLY A 20 -3.39 -15.99 -6.32
N ILE A 21 -3.15 -14.89 -7.05
CA ILE A 21 -4.05 -14.41 -8.09
C ILE A 21 -3.87 -15.27 -9.36
N THR A 22 -4.98 -15.79 -9.87
CA THR A 22 -4.99 -16.77 -10.97
C THR A 22 -4.96 -16.16 -12.37
N THR A 23 -5.12 -14.84 -12.50
CA THR A 23 -5.15 -14.17 -13.80
C THR A 23 -4.08 -13.08 -13.92
N LYS A 24 -3.42 -13.01 -15.08
CA LYS A 24 -2.46 -11.93 -15.40
C LYS A 24 -3.09 -10.54 -15.22
N LYS A 25 -4.34 -10.36 -15.67
CA LYS A 25 -5.13 -9.13 -15.48
C LYS A 25 -5.28 -8.77 -14.00
N GLY A 26 -5.68 -9.73 -13.16
CA GLY A 26 -5.89 -9.48 -11.74
C GLY A 26 -4.60 -9.07 -11.01
N VAL A 27 -3.47 -9.68 -11.37
CA VAL A 27 -2.16 -9.28 -10.84
C VAL A 27 -1.83 -7.84 -11.22
N VAL A 28 -2.01 -7.47 -12.49
CA VAL A 28 -1.75 -6.11 -12.97
C VAL A 28 -2.66 -5.09 -12.26
N GLU A 29 -3.95 -5.37 -12.14
CA GLU A 29 -4.89 -4.49 -11.43
C GLU A 29 -4.50 -4.32 -9.95
N LYS A 30 -4.13 -5.41 -9.27
CA LYS A 30 -3.71 -5.36 -7.87
C LYS A 30 -2.40 -4.58 -7.70
N ALA A 31 -1.42 -4.79 -8.58
CA ALA A 31 -0.15 -4.08 -8.57
C ALA A 31 -0.34 -2.57 -8.74
N LEU A 32 -1.17 -2.15 -9.71
CA LEU A 32 -1.50 -0.74 -9.93
C LEU A 32 -2.22 -0.11 -8.73
N ALA A 33 -3.19 -0.81 -8.15
CA ALA A 33 -3.89 -0.35 -6.95
C ALA A 33 -2.93 -0.16 -5.75
N ASN A 34 -2.02 -1.12 -5.55
CA ASN A 34 -1.00 -1.03 -4.51
C ASN A 34 -0.06 0.16 -4.75
N MET A 35 0.41 0.36 -5.98
CA MET A 35 1.27 1.50 -6.34
C MET A 35 0.58 2.84 -6.03
N VAL A 36 -0.70 2.99 -6.42
CA VAL A 36 -1.47 4.20 -6.11
C VAL A 36 -1.61 4.39 -4.59
N SER A 37 -1.88 3.33 -3.84
CA SER A 37 -1.99 3.38 -2.38
C SER A 37 -0.68 3.87 -1.74
N LEU A 38 0.46 3.29 -2.14
CA LEU A 38 1.78 3.68 -1.68
C LEU A 38 2.07 5.16 -1.97
N LYS A 39 1.75 5.64 -3.17
CA LYS A 39 1.94 7.06 -3.53
C LYS A 39 1.01 8.00 -2.75
N LYS A 40 -0.20 7.58 -2.41
CA LYS A 40 -1.07 8.35 -1.50
C LYS A 40 -0.47 8.44 -0.09
N GLN A 41 0.08 7.35 0.42
CA GLN A 41 0.74 7.34 1.73
C GLN A 41 2.00 8.22 1.75
N GLU A 42 2.80 8.23 0.67
CA GLU A 42 3.95 9.14 0.54
C GLU A 42 3.54 10.61 0.66
N LYS A 43 2.40 11.01 0.08
CA LYS A 43 1.89 12.39 0.22
C LYS A 43 1.54 12.73 1.67
N ILE A 44 0.98 11.79 2.43
CA ILE A 44 0.72 11.99 3.86
C ILE A 44 2.03 12.19 4.62
N LYS A 45 3.11 11.46 4.27
CA LYS A 45 4.43 11.67 4.88
C LYS A 45 4.97 13.08 4.66
N GLN A 46 4.60 13.77 3.57
CA GLN A 46 5.01 15.17 3.32
C GLN A 46 4.33 16.19 4.24
N ILE A 47 3.28 15.78 4.96
CA ILE A 47 2.55 16.58 5.95
C ILE A 47 3.20 16.47 7.33
N ARG A 48 4.09 15.49 7.55
CA ARG A 48 4.82 15.29 8.80
C ARG A 48 5.61 16.54 9.18
N GLY A 49 5.35 17.07 10.38
CA GLY A 49 6.01 18.26 10.92
C GLY A 49 5.49 19.59 10.36
N LYS A 50 4.53 19.59 9.42
CA LYS A 50 3.91 20.82 8.90
C LYS A 50 2.71 21.30 9.73
N TYR A 51 2.09 20.39 10.47
CA TYR A 51 0.99 20.70 11.37
C TYR A 51 1.42 20.34 12.79
N GLN A 52 1.16 21.24 13.74
CA GLN A 52 1.27 20.91 15.15
C GLN A 52 0.17 19.92 15.47
N TRP A 53 0.58 18.79 16.05
CA TRP A 53 -0.34 17.84 16.62
C TRP A 53 -0.73 18.36 18.00
N GLU A 54 -2.02 18.61 18.21
CA GLU A 54 -2.56 19.02 19.50
C GLU A 54 -3.11 17.78 20.22
N GLY A 55 -2.43 17.39 21.30
CA GLY A 55 -2.79 16.26 22.15
C GLY A 55 -1.68 15.97 23.16
N ASP A 56 -2.00 15.18 24.19
CA ASP A 56 -1.02 14.65 25.14
C ASP A 56 -0.83 13.15 24.89
N LEU A 57 0.40 12.75 24.54
CA LEU A 57 0.71 11.35 24.25
C LEU A 57 0.70 10.47 25.49
N ASP A 58 0.98 11.05 26.66
CA ASP A 58 1.03 10.33 27.92
C ASP A 58 -0.40 10.01 28.38
N GLU A 59 -1.32 10.99 28.34
CA GLU A 59 -2.75 10.78 28.62
C GLU A 59 -3.38 9.69 27.72
N MET A 60 -3.03 9.67 26.43
CA MET A 60 -3.54 8.65 25.49
C MET A 60 -3.03 7.23 25.77
N ARG A 61 -1.95 7.07 26.53
CA ARG A 61 -1.31 5.78 26.83
C ARG A 61 -1.70 5.21 28.19
N GLU A 62 -2.26 6.03 29.09
CA GLU A 62 -2.68 5.63 30.43
C GLU A 62 -3.74 4.50 30.45
N ASN A 63 -4.48 4.31 29.36
CA ASN A 63 -5.51 3.26 29.25
C ASN A 63 -5.02 1.93 28.64
N ARG A 64 -3.70 1.73 28.47
CA ARG A 64 -3.17 0.44 28.00
C ARG A 64 -2.71 -0.39 29.18
N ASP A 65 -3.66 -1.09 29.79
CA ASP A 65 -3.37 -2.22 30.66
C ASP A 65 -2.74 -3.33 29.81
N PHE A 66 -1.41 -3.43 29.81
CA PHE A 66 -0.69 -4.57 29.28
C PHE A 66 -0.66 -5.65 30.36
N GLY A 67 -1.82 -6.29 30.57
CA GLY A 67 -1.94 -7.49 31.41
C GLY A 67 -1.09 -8.64 30.88
#